data_AF-A0A973E0R4-F1
#
_entry.id   AF-A0A973E0R4-F1
#
_cell.length_a   1.000
_cell.length_b   1.000
_cell.length_c   1.000
_cell.angle_alpha   90.00
_cell.angle_beta   90.00
_cell.angle_gamma   90.00
#
_symmetry.space_group_name_H-M   'P 1'
#
loop_
_entity.id
_entity.type
_entity.pdbx_description
1 polymer ?
#
loop_
_entity_poly.entity_id
_entity_poly.type
_entity_poly.pdbx_seq_one_letter_code
_entity_poly.pdbx_strand_id
1 'polypeptide(L)'
;MVSKVFRVSTKEILAKSRSQAHVAFARQVAMYLTHICCGLNLTQTGKMFNRDRTTVAYACNLVEDKRDEIDFDLTLEILEKTICEFAFVKKGENLYAM
;
A
#
# COMPACT_ATOMS: atom_id res chain seq x y z
N MET A 1 -3.63 1.48 -8.25
CA MET A 1 -2.39 1.01 -8.92
C MET A 1 -2.07 -0.42 -8.51
N VAL A 2 -1.96 -0.70 -7.20
CA VAL A 2 -1.76 -2.06 -6.66
C VAL A 2 -2.74 -3.10 -7.24
N SER A 3 -4.05 -2.82 -7.25
CA SER A 3 -5.05 -3.74 -7.82
C SER A 3 -4.75 -4.19 -9.25
N LYS A 4 -4.26 -3.27 -10.10
CA LYS A 4 -3.91 -3.58 -11.50
C LYS A 4 -2.64 -4.44 -11.60
N VAL A 5 -1.59 -4.08 -10.85
CA VAL A 5 -0.31 -4.82 -10.86
C VAL A 5 -0.49 -6.25 -10.36
N PHE A 6 -1.22 -6.42 -9.25
CA PHE A 6 -1.44 -7.73 -8.65
C PHE A 6 -2.64 -8.49 -9.23
N ARG A 7 -3.35 -7.90 -10.20
CA ARG A 7 -4.57 -8.47 -10.83
C ARG A 7 -5.63 -8.91 -9.81
N VAL A 8 -5.85 -8.08 -8.79
CA VAL A 8 -6.89 -8.27 -7.77
C VAL A 8 -7.82 -7.08 -7.74
N SER A 9 -9.08 -7.27 -7.36
CA SER A 9 -9.99 -6.13 -7.26
C SER A 9 -9.68 -5.24 -6.06
N THR A 10 -9.95 -3.94 -6.18
CA THR A 10 -9.82 -3.00 -5.03
C THR A 10 -10.74 -3.42 -3.87
N LYS A 11 -11.91 -4.00 -4.18
CA LYS A 11 -12.84 -4.54 -3.17
C LYS A 11 -12.20 -5.65 -2.36
N GLU A 12 -11.48 -6.57 -3.01
CA GLU A 12 -10.76 -7.65 -2.33
C GLU A 12 -9.61 -7.11 -1.47
N ILE A 13 -8.86 -6.12 -1.96
CA ILE A 13 -7.81 -5.45 -1.16
C ILE A 13 -8.40 -4.85 0.12
N LEU A 14 -9.57 -4.21 0.05
CA LEU A 14 -10.20 -3.57 1.22
C LEU A 14 -11.07 -4.51 2.06
N ALA A 15 -11.32 -5.73 1.60
CA ALA A 15 -12.20 -6.68 2.27
C ALA A 15 -11.65 -7.12 3.63
N LYS A 16 -12.54 -7.23 4.62
CA LYS A 16 -12.18 -7.66 5.97
C LYS A 16 -11.89 -9.17 6.04
N SER A 17 -12.49 -9.99 5.18
CA SER A 17 -12.42 -11.45 5.22
C SER A 17 -11.01 -12.01 4.96
N ARG A 18 -10.79 -13.25 5.41
CA ARG A 18 -9.63 -14.05 4.99
C ARG A 18 -9.70 -14.21 3.46
N SER A 19 -8.57 -14.02 2.80
CA SER A 19 -8.47 -14.05 1.35
C SER A 19 -7.41 -15.06 0.91
N GLN A 20 -7.41 -15.41 -0.37
CA GLN A 20 -6.32 -16.17 -0.96
C GLN A 20 -4.98 -15.45 -0.76
N ALA A 21 -3.88 -16.21 -0.77
CA ALA A 21 -2.54 -15.69 -0.48
C ALA A 21 -2.17 -14.51 -1.39
N HIS A 22 -2.45 -14.60 -2.70
CA HIS A 22 -2.15 -13.53 -3.65
C HIS A 22 -2.91 -12.22 -3.35
N VAL A 23 -4.17 -12.30 -2.92
CA VAL A 23 -4.96 -11.13 -2.48
C VAL A 23 -4.42 -10.57 -1.17
N ALA A 24 -4.02 -11.45 -0.24
CA ALA A 24 -3.43 -11.03 1.03
C ALA A 24 -2.14 -10.26 0.80
N PHE A 25 -1.29 -10.75 -0.10
CA PHE A 25 -0.05 -10.10 -0.48
C PHE A 25 -0.28 -8.74 -1.14
N ALA A 26 -1.19 -8.65 -2.11
CA ALA A 26 -1.56 -7.38 -2.73
C ALA A 26 -2.05 -6.35 -1.69
N ARG A 27 -2.81 -6.78 -0.68
CA ARG A 27 -3.25 -5.92 0.43
C ARG A 27 -2.07 -5.46 1.30
N GLN A 28 -1.14 -6.35 1.60
CA GLN A 28 0.07 -6.01 2.38
C GLN A 28 0.93 -4.98 1.64
N VAL A 29 1.11 -5.13 0.33
CA VAL A 29 1.77 -4.13 -0.51
C VAL A 29 1.04 -2.79 -0.51
N ALA A 30 -0.30 -2.79 -0.59
CA ALA A 30 -1.08 -1.56 -0.47
C ALA A 30 -0.92 -0.87 0.89
N MET A 31 -0.85 -1.62 1.98
CA MET A 31 -0.58 -1.08 3.32
C MET A 31 0.81 -0.45 3.42
N TYR A 32 1.83 -1.16 2.93
CA TYR A 32 3.21 -0.68 2.89
C TYR A 32 3.33 0.64 2.13
N LEU A 33 2.81 0.70 0.89
CA LEU A 33 2.85 1.91 0.06
C LEU A 33 2.07 3.07 0.70
N THR A 34 0.96 2.78 1.37
CA THR A 34 0.21 3.80 2.12
C THR A 34 1.03 4.36 3.28
N HIS A 35 1.78 3.51 3.99
CA HIS A 35 2.62 3.92 5.10
C HIS A 35 3.73 4.88 4.65
N ILE A 36 4.48 4.50 3.61
CA ILE A 36 5.68 5.24 3.20
C ILE A 36 5.40 6.38 2.22
N CYS A 37 4.54 6.19 1.21
CA CYS A 37 4.30 7.21 0.19
C CYS A 37 3.37 8.31 0.69
N CYS A 38 2.40 7.96 1.55
CA CYS A 38 1.45 8.93 2.11
C CYS A 38 1.84 9.42 3.51
N GLY A 39 2.90 8.88 4.10
CA GLY A 39 3.39 9.25 5.44
C GLY A 39 2.42 8.91 6.58
N LEU A 40 1.47 7.99 6.36
CA LEU A 40 0.52 7.59 7.40
C LEU A 40 1.17 6.64 8.38
N ASN A 41 0.99 6.84 9.68
CA ASN A 41 1.51 5.89 10.67
C ASN A 41 0.78 4.52 10.61
N LEU A 42 1.34 3.50 11.25
CA LEU A 42 0.79 2.13 11.24
C LEU A 42 -0.67 2.05 11.71
N THR A 43 -1.07 2.89 12.66
CA THR A 43 -2.45 2.94 13.17
C THR A 43 -3.40 3.58 12.16
N GLN A 44 -3.01 4.69 11.53
CA GLN A 44 -3.80 5.34 10.48
C GLN A 44 -3.96 4.42 9.26
N THR A 45 -2.87 3.81 8.82
CA THR A 45 -2.88 2.82 7.74
C THR A 45 -3.80 1.65 8.11
N GLY A 46 -3.69 1.10 9.33
CA GLY A 46 -4.55 0.01 9.79
C GLY A 46 -6.04 0.34 9.70
N LYS A 47 -6.42 1.56 10.11
CA LYS A 47 -7.81 2.05 9.99
C LYS A 47 -8.30 2.06 8.55
N MET A 48 -7.49 2.51 7.58
CA MET A 48 -7.88 2.53 6.16
C MET A 48 -8.18 1.13 5.60
N PHE A 49 -7.49 0.11 6.09
CA PHE A 49 -7.64 -1.27 5.62
C PHE A 49 -8.45 -2.17 6.58
N ASN A 50 -9.07 -1.60 7.62
CA ASN A 50 -9.78 -2.36 8.66
C ASN A 50 -8.90 -3.48 9.28
N ARG A 51 -7.67 -3.13 9.65
CA ARG A 51 -6.67 -4.01 10.28
C ARG A 51 -6.03 -3.37 11.50
N ASP A 52 -5.51 -4.22 12.37
CA ASP A 52 -4.72 -3.77 13.51
C ASP A 52 -3.35 -3.24 13.06
N ARG A 53 -2.79 -2.29 13.83
CA ARG A 53 -1.45 -1.73 13.56
C ARG A 53 -0.36 -2.80 13.45
N THR A 54 -0.48 -3.91 14.19
CA THR A 54 0.47 -5.03 14.13
C THR A 54 0.39 -5.78 12.80
N THR A 55 -0.81 -5.87 12.19
CA THR A 55 -0.97 -6.43 10.84
C THR A 55 -0.26 -5.54 9.81
N VAL A 56 -0.33 -4.22 9.97
CA VAL A 56 0.40 -3.28 9.10
C VAL A 56 1.91 -3.40 9.30
N ALA A 57 2.38 -3.49 10.56
CA ALA A 57 3.79 -3.72 10.85
C ALA A 57 4.30 -5.01 10.19
N TYR A 58 3.55 -6.10 10.33
CA TYR A 58 3.85 -7.37 9.66
C TYR A 58 3.88 -7.23 8.15
N ALA A 59 2.92 -6.50 7.56
CA ALA A 59 2.90 -6.23 6.12
C ALA A 59 4.13 -5.45 5.67
N CYS A 60 4.59 -4.46 6.45
CA CYS A 60 5.79 -3.69 6.11
C CYS A 60 7.03 -4.59 6.12
N ASN A 61 7.24 -5.36 7.18
CA ASN A 61 8.38 -6.28 7.26
C ASN A 61 8.36 -7.30 6.11
N LEU A 62 7.20 -7.91 5.82
CA LEU A 62 7.08 -8.88 4.73
C LEU A 62 7.41 -8.27 3.36
N VAL A 63 7.03 -7.01 3.12
CA VAL A 63 7.31 -6.32 1.86
C VAL A 63 8.78 -5.92 1.77
N GLU A 64 9.38 -5.45 2.87
CA GLU A 64 10.82 -5.16 2.95
C GLU A 64 11.66 -6.42 2.70
N ASP A 65 11.33 -7.54 3.34
CA ASP A 65 12.01 -8.83 3.11
C ASP A 65 11.91 -9.27 1.64
N LYS A 66 10.82 -8.91 0.96
CA LYS A 66 10.61 -9.29 -0.45
C LYS A 66 11.31 -8.36 -1.44
N ARG A 67 11.75 -7.17 -1.01
CA ARG A 67 12.57 -6.26 -1.83
C ARG A 67 13.97 -6.81 -2.12
N ASP A 68 14.39 -7.87 -1.45
CA ASP A 68 15.60 -8.61 -1.82
C ASP A 68 15.47 -9.31 -3.19
N GLU A 69 14.24 -9.50 -3.69
CA GLU A 69 13.98 -10.01 -5.04
C GLU A 69 13.97 -8.86 -6.06
N ILE A 70 14.99 -8.80 -6.93
CA ILE A 70 15.19 -7.70 -7.90
C ILE A 70 13.96 -7.35 -8.74
N ASP A 71 13.24 -8.36 -9.24
CA ASP A 71 12.05 -8.14 -10.08
C ASP A 71 10.91 -7.49 -9.29
N PHE A 72 10.79 -7.85 -8.01
CA PHE A 72 9.80 -7.28 -7.12
C PHE A 72 10.18 -5.86 -6.70
N ASP A 73 11.46 -5.62 -6.40
CA ASP A 73 11.97 -4.31 -6.00
C ASP A 73 11.74 -3.26 -7.09
N LEU A 74 12.11 -3.58 -8.34
CA LEU A 74 11.85 -2.73 -9.51
C LEU A 74 10.35 -2.46 -9.71
N THR A 75 9.50 -3.47 -9.53
CA THR A 75 8.05 -3.31 -9.63
C THR A 75 7.53 -2.35 -8.56
N LEU A 76 8.07 -2.46 -7.34
CA LEU A 76 7.65 -1.66 -6.20
C LEU A 76 8.14 -0.21 -6.32
N GLU A 77 9.36 0.01 -6.81
CA GLU A 77 9.92 1.34 -7.11
C GLU A 77 9.04 2.10 -8.12
N ILE A 78 8.59 1.44 -9.18
CA ILE A 78 7.67 2.04 -10.16
C ILE A 78 6.35 2.44 -9.50
N LEU A 79 5.79 1.57 -8.64
CA LEU A 79 4.56 1.86 -7.90
C LEU A 79 4.74 3.05 -6.96
N GLU A 80 5.83 3.10 -6.21
CA GLU A 80 6.16 4.18 -5.28
C GLU A 80 6.27 5.52 -5.98
N LYS A 81 7.07 5.58 -7.04
CA LYS A 81 7.25 6.79 -7.83
C LYS A 81 5.92 7.31 -8.34
N THR A 82 5.11 6.42 -8.92
CA THR A 82 3.79 6.77 -9.42
C THR A 82 2.92 7.31 -8.28
N ILE A 83 2.80 6.60 -7.16
CA ILE A 83 1.96 7.03 -6.03
C ILE A 83 2.42 8.36 -5.44
N CYS A 84 3.73 8.56 -5.27
CA CYS A 84 4.29 9.80 -4.76
C CYS A 84 3.94 10.98 -5.66
N GLU A 85 4.13 10.85 -6.98
CA GLU A 85 3.75 11.89 -7.95
C GLU A 85 2.28 12.32 -7.76
N PHE A 86 1.36 11.38 -7.61
CA PHE A 86 -0.06 11.70 -7.37
C PHE A 86 -0.35 12.24 -5.97
N ALA A 87 0.33 11.74 -4.93
CA ALA A 87 0.17 12.19 -3.55
C ALA A 87 0.64 13.65 -3.39
N PHE A 88 1.74 14.03 -4.06
CA PHE A 88 2.22 15.42 -4.10
C PHE A 88 1.22 16.35 -4.81
N VAL A 89 0.67 15.93 -5.96
CA VAL A 89 -0.37 16.69 -6.67
C VAL A 89 -1.58 16.96 -5.76
N LYS A 90 -2.04 15.94 -5.02
CA LYS A 90 -3.17 16.11 -4.08
C LYS A 90 -2.85 17.04 -2.90
N LYS A 91 -1.60 17.08 -2.45
CA LYS A 91 -1.17 18.01 -1.40
C LYS A 91 -1.11 19.45 -1.90
N GLY A 92 -0.78 19.66 -3.18
CA GLY A 92 -0.79 20.96 -3.85
C GLY A 92 -2.20 21.52 -4.13
N GLU A 93 -3.16 20.66 -4.49
CA GLU A 93 -4.58 21.06 -4.67
C GLU A 93 -5.26 21.47 -3.36
N ASN A 94 -4.83 20.91 -2.22
CA ASN A 94 -5.39 21.24 -0.90
C ASN A 94 -4.88 22.56 -0.30
N LEU A 95 -3.83 23.17 -0.86
CA LEU A 95 -3.33 24.47 -0.37
C LEU A 95 -4.11 25.68 -0.89
N TYR A 96 -5.00 25.50 -1.88
CA TYR A 96 -5.83 26.54 -2.48
C TYR A 96 -7.34 26.30 -2.28
N ALA A 97 -7.71 25.34 -1.43
CA ALA A 97 -9.09 24.99 -1.12
C ALA A 97 -9.54 25.48 0.28
N MET A 98 -8.90 26.53 0.82
CA MET A 98 -9.35 27.29 2.00
C MET A 98 -9.50 28.76 1.64
#